data_AF-A0AAJ6AY88-F1
#
_entry.id   AF-A0AAJ6AY88-F1
#
_cell.length_a   1.000
_cell.length_b   1.000
_cell.length_c   1.000
_cell.angle_alpha   90.00
_cell.angle_beta   90.00
_cell.angle_gamma   90.00
#
_symmetry.space_group_name_H-M   'P 1'
#
loop_
_entity.id
_entity.type
_entity.pdbx_description
1 polymer ?
#
loop_
_entity_poly.entity_id
_entity_poly.type
_entity_poly.pdbx_seq_one_letter_code
_entity_poly.pdbx_strand_id
1 'polypeptide(L)' 'MLFDSLQDRMGGDDKITPMGIAHNSLFTAKEKLELLNQLKADATAAGEEGREIGFEAEEIDNAIAEVHRACRMASVPKPC' A
#
# COMPACT_ATOMS: atom_id res chain seq x y z
N MET A 1 -6.97 -15.51 5.94
CA MET A 1 -6.44 -14.78 4.75
C MET A 1 -5.27 -13.94 5.22
N LEU A 2 -4.17 -13.84 4.47
CA LEU A 2 -2.96 -13.13 4.91
C LEU A 2 -3.23 -11.65 5.26
N PHE A 3 -4.15 -11.03 4.51
CA PHE A 3 -4.56 -9.63 4.61
C PHE A 3 -5.33 -9.32 5.90
N ASP A 4 -6.31 -10.17 6.23
CA ASP A 4 -7.09 -10.10 7.47
C ASP A 4 -6.16 -10.21 8.70
N SER A 5 -5.24 -11.17 8.65
CA SER A 5 -4.22 -11.31 9.68
C SER A 5 -3.19 -10.19 9.67
N LEU A 6 -3.04 -9.39 8.61
CA LEU A 6 -2.11 -8.25 8.48
C LEU A 6 -2.73 -6.94 8.99
N GLN A 7 -4.00 -6.74 8.69
CA GLN A 7 -4.82 -5.65 9.20
C GLN A 7 -4.97 -5.73 10.72
N ASP A 8 -5.07 -6.94 11.27
CA ASP A 8 -5.03 -7.20 12.71
C ASP A 8 -3.69 -6.74 13.35
N ARG A 9 -2.54 -6.99 12.69
CA ARG A 9 -1.21 -6.55 13.17
C ARG A 9 -0.97 -5.05 13.04
N MET A 10 -1.63 -4.40 12.07
CA MET A 10 -1.59 -2.96 11.90
C MET A 10 -2.51 -2.22 12.89
N GLY A 11 -3.19 -2.94 13.78
CA GLY A 11 -3.95 -2.35 14.87
C GLY A 11 -5.43 -2.12 14.56
N GLY A 12 -6.01 -2.89 13.62
CA GLY A 12 -7.46 -3.08 13.44
C GLY A 12 -8.29 -1.87 12.97
N ASP A 13 -7.84 -0.64 13.23
CA ASP A 13 -8.58 0.61 12.99
C ASP A 13 -7.71 1.72 12.37
N ASP A 14 -6.39 1.56 12.34
CA ASP A 14 -5.53 2.43 11.52
C ASP A 14 -5.84 2.07 10.07
N LYS A 15 -6.80 2.82 9.50
CA LYS A 15 -7.36 2.61 8.17
C LYS A 15 -6.21 2.24 7.25
N ILE A 16 -6.26 1.02 6.70
CA ILE A 16 -5.31 0.54 5.70
C ILE A 16 -5.46 1.46 4.50
N THR A 17 -4.74 2.58 4.55
CA THR A 17 -4.71 3.59 3.51
C THR A 17 -3.53 3.28 2.61
N PRO A 18 -3.64 3.56 1.30
CA PRO A 18 -2.53 3.35 0.38
C PRO A 18 -1.26 4.07 0.89
N MET A 19 -1.41 5.28 1.41
CA MET A 19 -0.28 6.04 1.96
C MET A 19 0.24 5.47 3.29
N GLY A 20 -0.63 4.96 4.16
CA GLY A 20 -0.24 4.25 5.38
C GLY A 20 0.64 3.03 5.09
N ILE A 21 0.27 2.22 4.08
CA ILE A 21 1.09 1.08 3.63
C ILE A 21 2.43 1.57 3.07
N ALA A 22 2.43 2.62 2.24
CA ALA A 22 3.66 3.16 1.63
C ALA A 22 4.68 3.63 2.67
N HIS A 23 4.22 4.31 3.72
CA HIS A 23 5.08 4.85 4.79
C HIS A 23 5.43 3.83 5.89
N ASN A 24 4.74 2.68 5.95
CA ASN A 24 4.91 1.73 7.05
C ASN A 24 6.33 1.12 7.09
N SER A 25 7.06 1.31 8.18
CA SER A 25 8.46 0.85 8.29
C SER A 25 8.59 -0.65 8.62
N LEU A 26 7.49 -1.34 8.96
CA LEU A 26 7.48 -2.75 9.32
C LEU A 26 7.54 -3.68 8.09
N PHE A 27 7.20 -3.16 6.91
CA PHE A 27 7.17 -3.92 5.66
C PHE A 27 8.34 -3.60 4.74
N THR A 28 8.81 -4.61 4.03
CA THR A 28 9.77 -4.40 2.94
C THR A 28 9.09 -3.72 1.74
N ALA A 29 9.89 -3.10 0.87
CA ALA A 29 9.35 -2.48 -0.35
C ALA A 29 8.52 -3.47 -1.20
N LYS A 30 8.94 -4.74 -1.25
CA LYS A 30 8.19 -5.79 -1.96
C LYS A 30 6.81 -6.03 -1.34
N GLU A 31 6.75 -6.23 -0.03
CA GLU A 31 5.48 -6.48 0.68
C GLU A 31 4.52 -5.30 0.53
N LYS A 32 5.02 -4.06 0.64
CA LYS A 32 4.21 -2.86 0.40
C LYS A 32 3.61 -2.85 -1.00
N LEU A 33 4.40 -3.19 -2.03
CA LEU A 33 3.93 -3.25 -3.40
C LEU A 33 2.89 -4.34 -3.61
N GLU A 34 3.07 -5.52 -3.01
CA GLU A 34 2.07 -6.58 -3.07
C GLU A 34 0.74 -6.12 -2.44
N LEU A 35 0.80 -5.50 -1.25
CA LEU A 35 -0.39 -4.97 -0.57
C LEU A 35 -1.10 -3.88 -1.38
N LEU A 36 -0.35 -2.93 -1.94
CA LEU A 36 -0.92 -1.85 -2.75
C LEU A 36 -1.51 -2.36 -4.06
N ASN A 37 -0.89 -3.36 -4.71
CA ASN A 37 -1.47 -3.97 -5.90
C ASN A 37 -2.75 -4.74 -5.59
N GLN A 38 -2.81 -5.43 -4.45
CA GLN A 38 -4.04 -6.09 -4.01
C GLN A 38 -5.14 -5.05 -3.72
N LEU A 39 -4.81 -3.96 -3.02
CA LEU A 39 -5.75 -2.87 -2.74
C LEU A 39 -6.29 -2.25 -4.03
N LYS A 40 -5.43 -2.06 -5.04
CA LYS A 40 -5.83 -1.55 -6.36
C LYS A 40 -6.79 -2.48 -7.09
N ALA A 41 -6.53 -3.79 -7.02
CA ALA A 41 -7.43 -4.79 -7.61
C ALA A 41 -8.81 -4.77 -6.95
N ASP A 42 -8.84 -4.67 -5.61
CA ASP A 42 -10.08 -4.55 -4.84
C ASP A 42 -10.83 -3.24 -5.16
N ALA A 43 -10.09 -2.12 -5.29
CA ALA A 43 -10.64 -0.82 -5.71
C ALA A 43 -11.28 -0.85 -7.09
N THR A 44 -10.61 -1.53 -8.03
CA THR A 44 -11.10 -1.64 -9.40
C THR A 44 -12.34 -2.51 -9.44
N ALA A 45 -12.30 -3.68 -8.78
CA ALA A 45 -13.42 -4.61 -8.70
C ALA A 45 -14.63 -3.99 -7.98
N ALA A 46 -14.41 -3.25 -6.90
CA ALA A 46 -15.47 -2.53 -6.20
C ALA A 46 -16.07 -1.43 -7.09
N GLY A 47 -15.25 -0.67 -7.81
CA GLY A 47 -15.71 0.32 -8.79
C GLY A 47 -16.56 -0.31 -9.91
N GLU A 48 -16.18 -1.48 -10.40
CA GLU A 48 -16.97 -2.26 -11.38
C GLU A 48 -18.30 -2.77 -10.81
N GLU A 49 -18.33 -3.12 -9.51
CA GLU A 49 -19.54 -3.52 -8.78
C GLU A 49 -20.43 -2.31 -8.38
N GLY A 50 -19.98 -1.07 -8.64
CA GLY A 50 -20.66 0.15 -8.22
C GLY A 50 -20.53 0.44 -6.72
N ARG A 51 -19.50 -0.10 -6.08
CA ARG A 51 -19.19 0.03 -4.66
C ARG A 51 -17.99 0.94 -4.47
N GLU A 52 -18.17 2.00 -3.71
CA GLU A 52 -17.10 2.94 -3.38
C GLU A 52 -16.39 2.46 -2.11
N ILE A 53 -15.14 2.00 -2.24
CA ILE A 53 -14.30 1.64 -1.08
C ILE A 53 -13.60 2.85 -0.45
N GLY A 54 -13.86 4.07 -0.97
CA GLY A 54 -13.35 5.32 -0.41
C GLY A 54 -11.90 5.65 -0.79
N PHE A 55 -11.33 4.95 -1.77
CA PHE A 55 -9.99 5.22 -2.32
C PHE A 55 -10.02 5.13 -3.84
N GLU A 56 -9.42 6.11 -4.50
CA GLU A 56 -9.27 6.09 -5.96
C GLU A 56 -8.06 5.23 -6.37
N ALA A 57 -8.13 4.58 -7.54
CA ALA A 57 -7.00 3.85 -8.09
C ALA A 57 -5.74 4.73 -8.22
N GLU A 58 -5.94 6.03 -8.48
CA GLU A 58 -4.88 7.03 -8.58
C GLU A 58 -4.17 7.27 -7.23
N GLU A 59 -4.89 7.27 -6.10
CA GLU A 59 -4.28 7.35 -4.77
C GLU A 59 -3.37 6.14 -4.49
N ILE A 60 -3.81 4.97 -4.92
CA ILE A 60 -3.05 3.73 -4.75
C ILE A 60 -1.80 3.73 -5.65
N ASP A 61 -1.90 4.21 -6.89
CA ASP A 61 -0.75 4.39 -7.79
C ASP A 61 0.28 5.38 -7.21
N ASN A 62 -0.17 6.47 -6.59
CA ASN A 62 0.73 7.42 -5.93
C ASN A 62 1.52 6.76 -4.79
N ALA A 63 0.86 5.95 -3.96
CA ALA A 63 1.52 5.19 -2.91
C ALA A 63 2.54 4.17 -3.48
N ILE A 64 2.21 3.47 -4.57
CA ILE A 64 3.12 2.55 -5.26
C ILE A 64 4.36 3.28 -5.76
N ALA A 65 4.17 4.44 -6.40
CA ALA A 65 5.26 5.27 -6.90
C ALA A 65 6.19 5.72 -5.76
N GLU A 66 5.63 6.06 -4.61
CA GLU A 66 6.40 6.45 -3.43
C GLU A 66 7.26 5.30 -2.89
N VAL A 67 6.70 4.09 -2.81
CA VAL A 67 7.46 2.88 -2.42
C VAL A 67 8.58 2.58 -3.41
N HIS A 68 8.31 2.69 -4.72
CA HIS A 68 9.34 2.55 -5.77
C HIS A 68 10.45 3.61 -5.64
N ARG A 69 10.09 4.85 -5.29
CA ARG A 69 11.05 5.93 -5.05
C ARG A 69 11.88 5.65 -3.80
N ALA A 70 11.24 5.28 -2.69
CA ALA A 70 11.90 4.93 -1.44
C ALA A 70 12.85 3.74 -1.63
N CYS A 71 12.43 2.71 -2.36
CA CYS A 71 13.28 1.56 -2.69
C CYS A 71 14.50 1.96 -3.52
N ARG A 72 14.34 2.85 -4.51
CA ARG A 72 15.47 3.38 -5.30
C ARG A 72 16.40 4.24 -4.47
N MET A 73 15.87 5.07 -3.57
CA MET A 73 16.68 5.96 -2.72
C MET A 73 17.37 5.19 -1.59
N ALA A 74 16.78 4.11 -1.08
CA ALA A 74 17.42 3.22 -0.11
C ALA A 74 18.65 2.49 -0.68
N SER A 75 18.72 2.30 -2.00
CA SER A 75 19.88 1.74 -2.71
C SER A 75 20.99 2.76 -2.99
N VAL A 76 20.82 4.05 -2.63
CA VAL A 76 21.91 5.03 -2.70
C VAL A 76 22.58 5.06 -1.32
N PRO A 77 23.82 4.56 -1.17
CA PRO A 77 24.56 4.74 0.07
C PRO A 77 24.72 6.26 0.29
N LYS A 78 24.19 6.77 1.41
CA LYS A 78 24.52 8.12 1.85
C LYS A 78 26.04 8.22 1.93
N PRO A 79 26.70 9.20 1.26
CA PRO A 79 28.08 9.50 1.57
C PRO A 79 28.08 10.13 2.96
N CYS A 80 28.58 9.38 3.94
CA CYS A 80 29.11 9.96 5.17
C CYS A 80 30.32 10.83 4.84
#